data_AF-A0A496Y614-F1
#
_entry.id   AF-A0A496Y614-F1
#
_cell.length_a   1.000
_cell.length_b   1.000
_cell.length_c   1.000
_cell.angle_alpha   90.00
_cell.angle_beta   90.00
_cell.angle_gamma   90.00
#
_symmetry.space_group_name_H-M   'P 1'
#
loop_
_entity.id
_entity.type
_entity.pdbx_description
1 polymer ?
#
loop_
_entity_poly.entity_id
_entity_poly.type
_entity_poly.pdbx_seq_one_letter_code
_entity_poly.pdbx_strand_id
1 'polypeptide(L)' 'VDYRLQNIMKSIHHTCLTTSEEYGEPGNYLVGANIAGFVKVVDAMLDQGLV' A
#
# COMPACT_ATOMS: atom_id res chain seq x y z
N VAL A 1 -9.38 6.72 -20.21
CA VAL A 1 -9.61 5.74 -19.10
C VAL A 1 -8.36 4.90 -18.88
N ASP A 2 -7.78 4.30 -19.93
CA ASP A 2 -6.52 3.52 -19.84
C ASP A 2 -5.36 4.20 -19.13
N TYR A 3 -5.08 5.47 -19.46
CA TYR A 3 -3.98 6.19 -18.81
C TYR A 3 -4.12 6.26 -17.28
N ARG A 4 -5.36 6.46 -16.80
CA ARG A 4 -5.65 6.49 -15.36
C ARG A 4 -5.48 5.11 -14.73
N LEU A 5 -5.95 4.06 -15.40
CA LEU A 5 -5.76 2.69 -14.93
C LEU A 5 -4.27 2.32 -14.87
N GLN A 6 -3.49 2.68 -15.89
CA GLN A 6 -2.05 2.41 -15.92
C GLN A 6 -1.31 3.11 -14.78
N ASN A 7 -1.68 4.36 -14.47
CA ASN A 7 -1.10 5.08 -13.34
C ASN A 7 -1.48 4.47 -11.98
N ILE A 8 -2.73 4.02 -11.82
CA ILE A 8 -3.17 3.31 -10.62
C ILE A 8 -2.34 2.03 -10.43
N MET A 9 -2.15 1.24 -11.49
CA MET A 9 -1.36 0.01 -11.42
C MET A 9 0.11 0.27 -11.09
N LYS A 10 0.71 1.33 -11.67
CA LYS A 10 2.08 1.75 -11.32
C LYS A 10 2.20 2.15 -9.85
N SER A 11 1.21 2.88 -9.33
CA SER A 11 1.19 3.27 -7.92
C SER A 11 1.06 2.05 -7.01
N ILE A 12 0.17 1.10 -7.31
CA ILE A 12 0.03 -0.14 -6.52
C ILE A 12 1.35 -0.92 -6.51
N HIS A 13 1.97 -1.09 -7.68
CA HIS A 13 3.24 -1.78 -7.81
C HIS A 13 4.34 -1.12 -6.97
N HIS A 14 4.46 0.20 -7.06
CA HIS A 14 5.43 0.96 -6.27
C HIS A 14 5.18 0.78 -4.77
N THR A 15 3.96 1.01 -4.30
CA THR A 15 3.60 0.86 -2.88
C THR A 15 3.95 -0.53 -2.34
N CYS A 16 3.64 -1.61 -3.06
CA CYS A 16 3.97 -2.96 -2.62
C CYS A 16 5.48 -3.17 -2.49
N LEU A 17 6.29 -2.71 -3.46
CA LEU A 17 7.74 -2.87 -3.40
C LEU A 17 8.34 -2.08 -2.24
N THR A 18 8.04 -0.78 -2.14
CA THR A 18 8.60 0.08 -1.09
C THR A 18 8.21 -0.43 0.30
N THR A 19 6.95 -0.82 0.50
CA THR A 19 6.49 -1.35 1.79
C THR A 19 7.15 -2.70 2.10
N SER A 20 7.31 -3.58 1.11
CA SER A 20 7.97 -4.87 1.32
C SER A 20 9.45 -4.70 1.70
N GLU A 21 10.13 -3.72 1.11
CA GLU A 21 11.52 -3.35 1.43
C GLU A 21 11.64 -2.75 2.85
N GLU A 22 10.75 -1.82 3.20
CA GLU A 22 10.70 -1.19 4.53
C GLU A 22 10.53 -2.19 5.67
N TYR A 23 9.78 -3.27 5.43
CA TYR A 23 9.47 -4.30 6.41
C TYR A 23 10.36 -5.55 6.30
N GLY A 24 11.46 -5.48 5.53
CA GLY A 24 12.51 -6.51 5.48
C GLY A 24 12.22 -7.72 4.60
N GLU A 25 11.19 -7.66 3.76
CA GLU A 25 10.74 -8.72 2.85
C GLU A 25 10.79 -8.21 1.38
N PRO A 26 11.95 -7.78 0.87
CA PRO A 26 12.06 -7.09 -0.42
C PRO A 26 11.54 -7.94 -1.59
N GLY A 27 10.68 -7.36 -2.42
CA GLY A 27 10.07 -8.03 -3.58
C GLY A 27 8.87 -8.92 -3.24
N ASN A 28 8.51 -9.04 -1.95
CA ASN A 28 7.35 -9.82 -1.51
C ASN A 28 6.06 -9.01 -1.63
N TYR A 29 5.37 -9.14 -2.78
CA TYR A 29 4.10 -8.44 -3.03
C TYR A 29 3.00 -8.78 -2.04
N LEU A 30 2.95 -10.01 -1.52
CA LEU A 30 1.92 -10.42 -0.57
C LEU A 30 2.08 -9.63 0.73
N VAL A 31 3.31 -9.58 1.25
CA VAL A 31 3.65 -8.85 2.47
C VAL A 31 3.45 -7.35 2.25
N GLY A 32 4.03 -6.79 1.19
CA GLY A 32 3.92 -5.37 0.89
C GLY A 32 2.48 -4.89 0.70
N ALA A 33 1.66 -5.65 -0.04
CA ALA A 33 0.25 -5.29 -0.26
C ALA A 33 -0.58 -5.34 1.02
N ASN A 34 -0.41 -6.38 1.84
CA ASN A 34 -1.16 -6.54 3.08
C ASN A 34 -0.79 -5.45 4.10
N ILE A 35 0.51 -5.17 4.27
CA ILE A 35 0.98 -4.13 5.19
C ILE A 35 0.52 -2.75 4.71
N ALA A 36 0.71 -2.41 3.43
CA ALA A 36 0.32 -1.10 2.91
C ALA A 36 -1.19 -0.86 3.01
N GLY A 37 -2.00 -1.89 2.72
CA GLY A 37 -3.45 -1.84 2.87
C GLY A 37 -3.87 -1.63 4.32
N PHE A 38 -3.22 -2.34 5.25
CA PHE A 38 -3.49 -2.24 6.68
C PHE A 38 -3.12 -0.86 7.24
N VAL A 39 -1.90 -0.37 6.98
CA VAL A 39 -1.43 0.95 7.45
C VAL A 39 -2.38 2.05 6.99
N LYS A 40 -2.78 2.05 5.71
CA LYS A 40 -3.72 3.05 5.18
C LYS A 40 -5.06 3.07 5.90
N VAL A 41 -5.58 1.91 6.30
CA VAL A 41 -6.85 1.82 7.03
C VAL A 41 -6.67 2.27 8.48
N VAL A 42 -5.57 1.85 9.14
CA VAL A 42 -5.27 2.26 10.52
C VAL A 42 -5.05 3.77 10.61
N ASP A 43 -4.30 4.37 9.69
CA ASP A 43 -4.10 5.82 9.65
C ASP A 43 -5.45 6.56 9.53
N ALA A 44 -6.32 6.08 8.63
CA ALA A 44 -7.66 6.65 8.48
C ALA A 44 -8.55 6.47 9.73
N MET A 45 -8.41 5.34 10.45
CA MET A 45 -9.11 5.09 11.71
C MET A 45 -8.58 5.99 12.84
N LEU A 46 -7.26 6.19 12.92
CA LEU A 46 -6.63 7.08 13.90
C LEU A 46 -7.03 8.54 13.67
N ASP A 47 -7.07 8.98 12.41
CA ASP A 47 -7.50 10.33 12.02
C ASP A 47 -8.97 10.60 12.37
N GLN A 48 -9.84 9.59 12.23
CA GLN A 48 -11.25 9.69 12.60
C GLN A 48 -11.49 9.60 14.12
N GLY A 49 -10.47 9.16 14.87
CA GLY A 49 -10.55 8.95 16.31
C GLY A 49 -11.39 7.73 16.70
N LEU A 50 -11.62 7.60 18.00
CA LEU A 50 -12.47 6.56 18.57
C LEU A 50 -13.94 7.00 18.41
N VAL A 51 -14.66 6.38 17.47
CA VAL A 51 -16.09 6.59 17.21
C VAL A 51 -16.93 5.60 18.03
#